data_AF-A0A953RER5-F1
#
_entry.id   AF-A0A953RER5-F1
#
_cell.length_a   1.000
_cell.length_b   1.000
_cell.length_c   1.000
_cell.angle_alpha   90.00
_cell.angle_beta   90.00
_cell.angle_gamma   90.00
#
_symmetry.space_group_name_H-M   'P 1'
#
loop_
_entity.id
_entity.type
_entity.pdbx_description
1 polymer ?
#
loop_
_entity_poly.entity_id
_entity_poly.type
_entity_poly.pdbx_seq_one_letter_code
_entity_poly.pdbx_strand_id
1 'polypeptide(L)'
;MKIHFDHTDGGLVVKGDKPGEFSLAGADHKWYWADARMEGDTVIVSCQSVPNPVAVRYAWQSFPTATLYNGAGLPAVPFRTDDLPGVTFGKTIY
;
A
#
# COMPACT_ATOMS: atom_id res chain seq x y z
N MET A 1 -1.98 -5.62 -9.07
CA MET A 1 -2.95 -4.57 -8.72
C MET A 1 -2.41 -3.21 -9.16
N LYS A 2 -3.27 -2.35 -9.70
CA LYS A 2 -2.91 -1.00 -10.18
C LYS A 2 -3.53 0.04 -9.24
N ILE A 3 -2.74 0.99 -8.75
CA ILE A 3 -3.18 2.06 -7.84
C ILE A 3 -2.83 3.39 -8.48
N HIS A 4 -3.84 4.21 -8.77
CA HIS A 4 -3.65 5.57 -9.29
C HIS A 4 -3.62 6.57 -8.13
N PHE A 5 -2.77 7.59 -8.23
CA PHE A 5 -2.68 8.68 -7.26
C PHE A 5 -3.11 9.99 -7.93
N ASP A 6 -4.03 10.72 -7.31
CA ASP A 6 -4.59 11.94 -7.89
C ASP A 6 -3.82 13.21 -7.51
N HIS A 7 -3.06 13.17 -6.41
CA HIS A 7 -2.37 14.32 -5.83
C HIS A 7 -0.84 14.19 -5.95
N THR A 8 -0.36 13.95 -7.17
CA THR A 8 1.06 13.65 -7.42
C THR A 8 1.95 14.88 -7.57
N ASP A 9 1.38 16.08 -7.77
CA ASP A 9 2.14 17.35 -7.89
C ASP A 9 3.37 17.23 -8.81
N GLY A 10 3.14 16.84 -10.07
CA GLY A 10 4.21 16.67 -11.06
C GLY A 10 4.86 15.28 -11.07
N GLY A 11 4.42 14.34 -10.21
CA GLY A 11 4.73 12.93 -10.33
C GLY A 11 4.96 12.21 -9.00
N LEU A 12 4.98 10.89 -9.04
CA LEU A 12 5.38 10.08 -7.89
C LEU A 12 6.90 10.02 -7.75
N VAL A 13 7.36 10.17 -6.51
CA VAL A 13 8.77 10.12 -6.12
C VAL A 13 8.95 8.99 -5.12
N VAL A 14 10.04 8.23 -5.28
CA VAL A 14 10.46 7.22 -4.30
C VAL A 14 11.68 7.72 -3.56
N LYS A 15 11.60 7.75 -2.22
CA LYS A 15 12.75 7.94 -1.35
C LYS A 15 13.20 6.58 -0.83
N GLY A 16 14.34 6.12 -1.34
CA GLY A 16 14.88 4.78 -1.13
C GLY A 16 15.17 4.09 -2.47
N ASP A 17 15.49 2.79 -2.43
CA ASP A 17 15.88 2.05 -3.64
C ASP A 17 14.69 1.69 -4.54
N LYS A 18 13.53 1.41 -3.94
CA LYS A 18 12.29 1.03 -4.64
C LYS A 18 11.05 1.41 -3.82
N PRO A 19 9.86 1.55 -4.45
CA PRO A 19 8.63 1.72 -3.69
C PRO A 19 8.39 0.46 -2.85
N GLY A 20 8.30 0.65 -1.54
CA GLY A 20 8.16 -0.40 -0.54
C GLY A 20 6.92 -0.22 0.33
N GLU A 21 6.81 -1.04 1.38
CA GLU A 21 5.71 -1.00 2.36
C GLU A 21 4.32 -1.35 1.79
N PHE A 22 4.27 -2.09 0.69
CA PHE A 22 3.03 -2.61 0.12
C PHE A 22 2.76 -4.05 0.52
N SER A 23 1.53 -4.35 0.91
CA SER A 23 1.03 -5.72 1.06
C SER A 23 -0.27 -5.92 0.31
N LEU A 24 -0.45 -7.13 -0.23
CA LEU A 24 -1.64 -7.54 -0.97
C LEU A 24 -2.36 -8.66 -0.24
N ALA A 25 -3.67 -8.71 -0.43
CA ALA A 25 -4.49 -9.85 -0.04
C ALA A 25 -5.34 -10.34 -1.20
N GLY A 26 -5.51 -11.66 -1.27
CA GLY A 26 -6.48 -12.32 -2.14
C GLY A 26 -7.84 -12.43 -1.47
N ALA A 27 -8.76 -13.16 -2.10
CA ALA A 27 -10.10 -13.39 -1.56
C ALA A 27 -10.10 -14.14 -0.20
N ASP A 28 -8.98 -14.77 0.18
CA ASP A 28 -8.80 -15.42 1.48
C ASP A 28 -8.43 -14.45 2.61
N HIS A 29 -8.27 -13.16 2.28
CA HIS A 29 -7.91 -12.07 3.19
C HIS A 29 -6.59 -12.27 3.94
N LYS A 30 -5.71 -13.14 3.42
CA LYS A 30 -4.35 -13.29 3.95
C LYS A 30 -3.45 -12.25 3.31
N TRP A 31 -2.69 -11.56 4.15
CA TRP A 31 -1.82 -10.46 3.73
C TRP A 31 -0.39 -10.94 3.49
N TYR A 32 0.15 -10.58 2.34
CA TYR A 32 1.52 -10.89 1.93
C TYR A 32 2.23 -9.62 1.50
N TRP A 33 3.50 -9.47 1.90
CA TRP A 33 4.36 -8.42 1.36
C TRP A 33 4.47 -8.56 -0.16
N ALA A 34 4.48 -7.42 -0.84
CA ALA A 34 4.41 -7.35 -2.28
C ALA A 34 5.52 -6.46 -2.84
N ASP A 35 5.97 -6.79 -4.05
CA ASP A 35 6.82 -5.91 -4.82
C ASP A 35 5.96 -4.83 -5.50
N ALA A 36 6.55 -3.64 -5.63
CA ALA A 36 5.92 -2.52 -6.29
C ALA A 36 6.88 -1.85 -7.28
N ARG A 37 6.30 -1.19 -8.27
CA ARG A 37 7.00 -0.33 -9.24
C ARG A 37 6.10 0.82 -9.66
N MET A 38 6.69 1.95 -10.04
CA MET A 38 5.95 3.11 -10.53
C MET A 38 5.82 3.08 -12.06
N GLU A 39 4.68 3.55 -12.55
CA GLU A 39 4.38 3.83 -13.95
C GLU A 39 3.66 5.18 -14.03
N GLY A 40 4.42 6.27 -14.17
CA GLY A 40 3.88 7.63 -14.07
C GLY A 40 3.25 7.88 -12.69
N ASP A 41 2.00 8.32 -12.67
CA ASP A 41 1.20 8.58 -11.45
C ASP A 41 0.54 7.31 -10.86
N THR A 42 0.98 6.14 -11.31
CA THR A 42 0.45 4.85 -10.88
C THR A 42 1.52 4.03 -10.18
N VAL A 43 1.14 3.30 -9.12
CA VAL A 43 1.91 2.19 -8.57
C VAL A 43 1.32 0.85 -9.00
N ILE A 44 2.15 0.00 -9.59
CA ILE A 44 1.83 -1.41 -9.89
C ILE A 44 2.38 -2.27 -8.76
N VAL A 45 1.49 -2.99 -8.08
CA VAL A 45 1.82 -3.86 -6.95
C VAL A 45 1.54 -5.32 -7.32
N SER A 46 2.47 -6.23 -7.04
CA SER A 46 2.34 -7.65 -7.38
C SER A 46 2.99 -8.55 -6.33
N CYS A 47 2.40 -9.73 -6.12
CA CYS A 47 2.93 -10.77 -5.23
C CYS A 47 2.64 -12.14 -5.84
N GLN A 48 3.64 -13.02 -5.94
CA GLN A 48 3.46 -14.37 -6.50
C GLN A 48 2.45 -15.20 -5.70
N SER A 49 2.40 -15.01 -4.38
CA SER A 49 1.45 -15.67 -3.49
C SER A 49 0.01 -15.15 -3.64
N VAL A 50 -0.18 -14.00 -4.31
CA VAL A 50 -1.48 -13.34 -4.50
C VAL A 50 -1.68 -13.01 -5.98
N PRO A 51 -1.94 -14.01 -6.83
CA PRO A 51 -2.10 -13.80 -8.28
C PRO A 51 -3.32 -12.96 -8.63
N ASN A 52 -4.38 -13.04 -7.81
CA ASN A 52 -5.63 -12.29 -7.98
C ASN A 52 -5.87 -11.43 -6.73
N PRO A 53 -5.18 -10.28 -6.60
CA PRO A 53 -5.33 -9.41 -5.44
C PRO A 53 -6.69 -8.71 -5.45
N VAL A 54 -7.34 -8.68 -4.29
CA VAL A 54 -8.61 -7.97 -4.07
C VAL A 54 -8.42 -6.73 -3.19
N ALA A 55 -7.31 -6.66 -2.45
CA ALA A 55 -7.01 -5.52 -1.60
C ALA A 55 -5.50 -5.25 -1.51
N VAL A 56 -5.17 -4.00 -1.21
CA VAL A 56 -3.81 -3.52 -0.95
C VAL A 56 -3.78 -2.65 0.30
N ARG A 57 -2.63 -2.69 0.98
CA ARG A 57 -2.26 -1.84 2.10
C ARG A 57 -0.90 -1.21 1.82
N TYR A 58 -0.75 0.05 2.21
CA TYR A 58 0.51 0.78 2.17
C TYR A 58 0.86 1.30 3.57
N ALA A 59 2.12 1.11 3.97
CA ALA A 59 2.65 1.56 5.26
C ALA A 59 1.83 1.06 6.48
N TRP A 60 1.32 -0.17 6.40
CA TRP A 60 0.43 -0.78 7.40
C TRP A 60 1.19 -1.59 8.45
N GLN A 61 2.13 -0.95 9.15
CA GLN A 61 2.85 -1.50 10.29
C GLN A 61 3.20 -0.40 11.29
N SER A 62 3.71 -0.74 12.48
CA SER A 62 3.94 0.23 13.56
C SER A 62 5.01 1.28 13.24
N PHE A 63 6.03 0.93 12.45
CA PHE A 63 7.11 1.82 12.04
C PHE A 63 7.48 1.54 10.58
N PRO A 64 6.66 1.97 9.62
CA PRO A 64 6.88 1.71 8.21
C PRO A 64 7.97 2.63 7.66
N THR A 65 8.79 2.12 6.75
CA THR A 65 9.69 2.96 5.95
C THR A 65 8.89 3.50 4.77
N ALA A 66 8.10 4.55 5.02
CA ALA A 66 7.27 5.21 4.00
C ALA A 66 8.15 5.79 2.89
N THR A 67 8.12 5.14 1.73
CA THR A 67 9.03 5.39 0.59
C THR A 67 8.36 6.19 -0.52
N LEU A 68 7.01 6.26 -0.55
CA LEU A 68 6.25 6.95 -1.59
C LEU A 68 5.97 8.41 -1.22
N TYR A 69 6.33 9.31 -2.12
CA TYR A 69 6.16 10.76 -2.02
C TYR A 69 5.55 11.31 -3.31
N ASN A 70 5.00 12.52 -3.23
CA ASN A 70 4.63 13.30 -4.41
C ASN A 70 5.75 14.27 -4.82
N GLY A 71 5.60 14.97 -5.94
CA GLY A 71 6.59 15.92 -6.45
C GLY A 71 6.82 17.14 -5.54
N ALA A 72 5.85 17.50 -4.70
CA ALA A 72 6.02 18.49 -3.62
C ALA A 72 6.96 18.02 -2.49
N GLY A 73 7.35 16.74 -2.50
CA GLY A 73 8.17 16.13 -1.46
C GLY A 73 7.39 15.72 -0.21
N LEU A 74 6.06 15.65 -0.27
CA LEU A 74 5.19 15.18 0.82
C LEU A 74 5.02 13.65 0.75
N PRO A 75 5.03 12.95 1.89
CA PRO A 75 4.83 11.50 1.92
C PRO A 75 3.38 11.15 1.62
N ALA A 76 3.17 10.03 0.92
CA ALA A 76 1.87 9.38 0.89
C ALA A 76 1.50 8.91 2.30
N VAL A 77 0.27 9.17 2.73
CA VAL A 77 -0.25 8.67 4.00
C VAL A 77 -0.49 7.16 3.94
N PRO A 78 -0.39 6.42 5.06
CA PRO A 78 -0.82 5.03 5.11
C PRO A 78 -2.26 4.86 4.63
N PHE A 79 -2.53 3.82 3.85
CA PHE A 79 -3.87 3.55 3.34
C PHE A 79 -4.13 2.06 3.18
N ARG A 80 -5.41 1.73 3.00
CA ARG A 80 -5.90 0.39 2.68
C ARG A 80 -7.10 0.48 1.75
N THR A 81 -7.35 -0.56 0.96
CA THR A 81 -8.51 -0.64 0.05
C THR A 81 -9.52 -1.71 0.45
N ASP A 82 -9.31 -2.39 1.58
CA ASP A 82 -10.26 -3.34 2.14
C ASP A 82 -11.19 -2.69 3.17
N ASP A 83 -12.37 -3.28 3.37
CA ASP A 83 -13.37 -2.87 4.39
C ASP A 83 -13.43 -3.86 5.59
N LEU A 84 -12.39 -4.69 5.77
CA LEU A 84 -12.35 -5.67 6.86
C LEU A 84 -12.32 -4.99 8.25
N PRO A 85 -13.15 -5.43 9.20
CA PRO A 85 -13.05 -4.97 10.58
C PRO A 85 -11.65 -5.19 11.15
N GLY A 86 -11.16 -4.24 11.95
CA GLY A 86 -9.95 -4.45 12.73
C GLY A 86 -10.08 -5.67 13.66
N VAL A 87 -8.97 -6.31 14.02
CA VAL A 87 -9.00 -7.52 14.88
C VAL A 87 -9.58 -7.28 16.28
N THR A 88 -9.71 -6.01 16.67
CA THR A 88 -10.29 -5.52 17.93
C THR A 88 -11.71 -4.96 17.75
N PHE A 89 -12.24 -4.90 16.53
CA PHE A 89 -13.58 -4.39 16.28
C PHE A 89 -14.62 -5.24 17.04
N GLY A 90 -15.46 -4.57 17.83
CA GLY A 90 -16.46 -5.25 18.68
C GLY A 90 -15.88 -6.02 19.88
N LYS A 91 -14.57 -5.94 20.14
CA LYS A 91 -13.96 -6.52 21.34
C LYS A 91 -13.85 -5.46 22.43
N THR A 92 -14.39 -5.75 23.61
CA THR A 92 -14.11 -4.97 24.81
C THR A 92 -12.69 -5.28 25.26
N ILE A 93 -11.81 -4.28 25.19
CA ILE A 93 -10.49 -4.34 25.80
C ILE A 93 -10.63 -3.66 27.15
N TYR A 94 -10.33 -4.41 28.21
CA TYR A 94 -10.43 -4.01 29.61
C TYR A 94 -9.46 -2.88 29.97
#